data_AF-K5W8E0-F1
#
_entry.id   AF-K5W8E0-F1
#
_cell.length_a   1.000
_cell.length_b   1.000
_cell.length_c   1.000
_cell.angle_alpha   90.00
_cell.angle_beta   90.00
_cell.angle_gamma   90.00
#
_symmetry.space_group_name_H-M   'P 1'
#
loop_
_entity.id
_entity.type
_entity.pdbx_description
1 polymer ?
#
loop_
_entity_poly.entity_id
_entity_poly.type
_entity_poly.pdbx_seq_one_letter_code
_entity_poly.pdbx_strand_id
1 'polypeptide(L)'
;MYSVEAEYIERVVAEYGPSTKVGAIVAGQTSVKAPEKAAFEKHLPEDVHIVSCHSLHGPTVSPLGQPLVLIKHRGPDDALRLVESILRPLQSRYVYMSYVEHDIVTANTQAVTHAAFLSMGSAWAGEQTYPWEHGYYVKGIETVKVNIMHRIYSNKWHVYAGLAILNPSATIQIDQYARSTTEIFKLMLAADDVGLRKRLYDARDTVFGKNGTDVRRKRILLSEDILDKFSLGKRPPTDTALSPIEGRAPPNSHLSLLAMVDCWARLGIQPFVHLELAATPIFRLWIGVAEYLFRSQERLDAAIFAALYDTSHRSNDMEFVIAARGWSQCISFGSFELYKQRFQETAQFFQSQFEDATKIGSAMIQAIMESSKDA
;
A
#
# COMPACT_ATOMS: atom_id res chain seq x y z
N MET A 1 -3.44 28.16 1.88
CA MET A 1 -3.13 26.72 1.75
C MET A 1 -4.21 26.07 0.92
N TYR A 2 -3.83 25.35 -0.13
CA TYR A 2 -4.75 24.59 -0.98
C TYR A 2 -4.89 23.16 -0.43
N SER A 3 -6.10 22.81 0.02
CA SER A 3 -6.44 21.50 0.59
C SER A 3 -7.66 20.93 -0.13
N VAL A 4 -7.51 20.72 -1.43
CA VAL A 4 -8.53 20.16 -2.32
C VAL A 4 -8.07 18.80 -2.84
N GLU A 5 -8.98 18.04 -3.46
CA GLU A 5 -8.61 16.79 -4.12
C GLU A 5 -7.58 17.06 -5.23
N ALA A 6 -6.61 16.14 -5.36
CA ALA A 6 -5.47 16.34 -6.27
C ALA A 6 -5.88 16.53 -7.74
N GLU A 7 -7.02 15.95 -8.14
CA GLU A 7 -7.61 16.13 -9.48
C GLU A 7 -7.99 17.60 -9.77
N TYR A 8 -8.41 18.35 -8.75
CA TYR A 8 -8.88 19.72 -8.90
C TYR A 8 -7.83 20.78 -8.59
N ILE A 9 -6.62 20.38 -8.17
CA ILE A 9 -5.60 21.34 -7.72
C ILE A 9 -5.28 22.37 -8.80
N GLU A 10 -5.15 21.94 -10.05
CA GLU A 10 -4.87 22.84 -11.15
C GLU A 10 -5.99 23.86 -11.35
N ARG A 11 -7.24 23.40 -11.46
CA ARG A 11 -8.39 24.30 -11.67
C ARG A 11 -8.48 25.36 -10.56
N VAL A 12 -8.31 24.94 -9.31
CA VAL A 12 -8.45 25.80 -8.13
C VAL A 12 -7.29 26.80 -8.04
N VAL A 13 -6.06 26.38 -8.35
CA VAL A 13 -4.92 27.30 -8.36
C VAL A 13 -5.00 28.27 -9.53
N ALA A 14 -5.47 27.84 -10.71
CA ALA A 14 -5.70 28.72 -11.84
C ALA A 14 -6.73 29.83 -11.52
N GLU A 15 -7.79 29.50 -10.79
CA GLU A 15 -8.85 30.43 -10.42
C GLU A 15 -8.41 31.43 -9.33
N TYR A 16 -7.77 30.95 -8.26
CA TYR A 16 -7.49 31.77 -7.08
C TYR A 16 -6.03 32.20 -6.93
N GLY A 17 -5.08 31.48 -7.53
CA GLY A 17 -3.64 31.70 -7.42
C GLY A 17 -3.18 33.10 -7.82
N PRO A 18 -3.64 33.68 -8.94
CA PRO A 18 -3.24 35.03 -9.37
C PRO A 18 -3.59 36.14 -8.37
N SER A 19 -4.59 35.93 -7.51
CA SER A 19 -5.03 36.90 -6.49
C SER A 19 -4.23 36.80 -5.18
N THR A 20 -3.17 36.00 -5.15
CA THR A 20 -2.34 35.82 -3.95
C THR A 20 -1.59 37.11 -3.61
N LYS A 21 -1.59 37.48 -2.33
CA LYS A 21 -0.87 38.66 -1.84
C LYS A 21 0.64 38.53 -2.07
N VAL A 22 1.27 39.63 -2.50
CA VAL A 22 2.74 39.77 -2.62
C VAL A 22 3.44 39.31 -1.36
N GLY A 23 4.48 38.48 -1.52
CA GLY A 23 5.28 37.92 -0.42
C GLY A 23 4.58 36.88 0.44
N ALA A 24 3.35 36.46 0.08
CA ALA A 24 2.68 35.39 0.81
C ALA A 24 3.36 34.04 0.61
N ILE A 25 3.20 33.15 1.59
CA ILE A 25 3.59 31.75 1.49
C ILE A 25 2.38 30.94 1.06
N VAL A 26 2.49 30.28 -0.08
CA VAL A 26 1.51 29.36 -0.62
C VAL A 26 1.97 27.93 -0.35
N ALA A 27 1.04 27.11 0.10
CA ALA A 27 1.25 25.70 0.41
C ALA A 27 0.11 24.89 -0.20
N GLY A 28 0.42 23.70 -0.71
CA GLY A 28 -0.57 22.65 -0.96
C GLY A 28 -0.36 21.47 -0.01
N GLN A 29 -1.43 20.70 0.21
CA GLN A 29 -1.44 19.50 1.06
C GLN A 29 -1.91 18.25 0.31
N THR A 30 -1.86 18.27 -1.02
CA THR A 30 -2.33 17.14 -1.85
C THR A 30 -1.51 15.87 -1.58
N SER A 31 -2.04 14.68 -1.84
CA SER A 31 -1.27 13.44 -1.59
C SER A 31 -0.26 13.12 -2.70
N VAL A 32 -0.30 13.85 -3.82
CA VAL A 32 0.65 13.74 -4.95
C VAL A 32 1.14 15.13 -5.31
N LYS A 33 2.46 15.27 -5.44
CA LYS A 33 3.11 16.57 -5.53
C LYS A 33 3.32 17.04 -6.98
N ALA A 34 3.41 16.15 -7.96
CA ALA A 34 3.55 16.49 -9.37
C ALA A 34 2.47 17.46 -9.93
N PRO A 35 1.15 17.20 -9.80
CA PRO A 35 0.13 18.12 -10.32
C PRO A 35 0.11 19.44 -9.54
N GLU A 36 0.38 19.39 -8.24
CA GLU A 36 0.49 20.58 -7.40
C GLU A 36 1.66 21.47 -7.82
N LYS A 37 2.84 20.88 -8.09
CA LYS A 37 4.01 21.59 -8.61
C LYS A 37 3.68 22.29 -9.91
N ALA A 38 3.09 21.56 -10.86
CA ALA A 38 2.76 22.09 -12.18
C ALA A 38 1.77 23.26 -12.08
N ALA A 39 0.73 23.12 -11.25
CA ALA A 39 -0.24 24.18 -11.01
C ALA A 39 0.42 25.42 -10.38
N PHE A 40 1.26 25.22 -9.36
CA PHE A 40 1.93 26.30 -8.66
C PHE A 40 2.94 27.04 -9.54
N GLU A 41 3.76 26.33 -10.31
CA GLU A 41 4.72 26.93 -11.25
C GLU A 41 4.03 27.73 -12.35
N LYS A 42 2.84 27.29 -12.79
CA LYS A 42 2.09 27.89 -13.90
C LYS A 42 1.24 29.09 -13.50
N HIS A 43 0.62 29.06 -12.31
CA HIS A 43 -0.46 29.99 -11.96
C HIS A 43 -0.17 30.90 -10.77
N LEU A 44 0.86 30.62 -9.96
CA LEU A 44 1.21 31.50 -8.85
C LEU A 44 2.14 32.64 -9.33
N PRO A 45 1.88 33.90 -8.93
CA PRO A 45 2.76 35.03 -9.23
C PRO A 45 4.21 34.80 -8.81
N GLU A 46 5.19 35.43 -9.47
CA GLU A 46 6.61 35.23 -9.16
C GLU A 46 7.02 35.76 -7.78
N ASP A 47 6.28 36.73 -7.26
CA ASP A 47 6.53 37.43 -6.01
C ASP A 47 5.95 36.73 -4.77
N VAL A 48 5.50 35.48 -4.90
CA VAL A 48 5.07 34.62 -3.78
C VAL A 48 6.03 33.48 -3.51
N HIS A 49 6.06 33.02 -2.26
CA HIS A 49 6.84 31.87 -1.82
C HIS A 49 5.99 30.60 -1.88
N ILE A 50 6.61 29.46 -2.19
CA ILE A 50 6.00 28.14 -2.29
C ILE A 50 6.69 27.22 -1.28
N VAL A 51 5.98 26.93 -0.19
CA VAL A 51 6.40 25.98 0.85
C VAL A 51 5.25 25.03 1.12
N SER A 52 5.27 23.88 0.48
CA SER A 52 4.19 22.89 0.57
C SER A 52 4.42 21.89 1.67
N CYS A 53 3.35 21.18 2.03
CA CYS A 53 3.43 20.14 3.04
C CYS A 53 2.63 18.89 2.65
N HIS A 54 2.84 17.81 3.39
CA HIS A 54 1.98 16.64 3.32
C HIS A 54 2.05 15.88 4.65
N SER A 55 0.94 15.83 5.36
CA SER A 55 0.85 14.98 6.54
C SER A 55 0.62 13.53 6.11
N LEU A 56 1.51 12.61 6.47
CA LEU A 56 1.44 11.21 6.04
C LEU A 56 0.53 10.36 6.94
N HIS A 57 -0.61 10.92 7.33
CA HIS A 57 -1.64 10.25 8.11
C HIS A 57 -3.04 10.70 7.71
N GLY A 58 -4.04 9.85 7.99
CA GLY A 58 -5.44 10.21 7.80
C GLY A 58 -5.94 11.23 8.84
N PRO A 59 -7.07 11.92 8.58
CA PRO A 59 -7.58 12.99 9.44
C PRO A 59 -8.00 12.53 10.84
N THR A 60 -8.26 11.23 11.02
CA THR A 60 -8.65 10.61 12.30
C THR A 60 -7.46 10.18 13.16
N VAL A 61 -6.22 10.37 12.68
CA VAL A 61 -4.99 9.94 13.35
C VAL A 61 -4.32 11.15 13.99
N SER A 62 -3.86 11.00 15.24
CA SER A 62 -3.10 12.04 15.93
C SER A 62 -1.79 12.35 15.17
N PRO A 63 -1.46 13.64 14.96
CA PRO A 63 -0.25 14.05 14.25
C PRO A 63 1.04 13.87 15.07
N LEU A 64 0.93 13.60 16.38
CA LEU A 64 2.06 13.47 17.30
C LEU A 64 3.06 12.40 16.82
N GLY A 65 4.29 12.82 16.55
CA GLY A 65 5.37 11.96 16.07
C GLY A 65 5.18 11.41 14.65
N GLN A 66 4.05 11.71 13.99
CA GLN A 66 3.81 11.28 12.63
C GLN A 66 4.68 12.07 11.66
N PRO A 67 5.10 11.49 10.52
CA PRO A 67 5.84 12.23 9.51
C PRO A 67 4.99 13.35 8.89
N LEU A 68 5.51 14.57 8.91
CA LEU A 68 4.98 15.72 8.19
C LEU A 68 6.03 16.20 7.19
N VAL A 69 5.74 15.99 5.91
CA VAL A 69 6.64 16.41 4.85
C VAL A 69 6.56 17.92 4.67
N LEU A 70 7.72 18.57 4.52
CA LEU A 70 7.87 19.97 4.14
C LEU A 70 8.70 20.10 2.87
N ILE A 71 8.22 20.89 1.91
CA ILE A 71 8.83 21.08 0.59
C ILE A 71 8.99 22.57 0.33
N LYS A 72 10.19 23.10 0.57
CA LYS A 72 10.55 24.49 0.21
C LYS A 72 10.94 24.52 -1.26
N HIS A 73 10.01 24.89 -2.13
CA HIS A 73 10.21 24.88 -3.58
C HIS A 73 10.65 26.24 -4.14
N ARG A 74 10.05 27.34 -3.65
CA ARG A 74 10.42 28.71 -4.04
C ARG A 74 10.36 29.64 -2.85
N GLY A 75 11.43 30.36 -2.57
CA GLY A 75 11.47 31.37 -1.50
C GLY A 75 12.62 31.19 -0.51
N PRO A 76 12.83 32.20 0.35
CA PRO A 76 13.91 32.24 1.32
C PRO A 76 13.72 31.24 2.49
N ASP A 77 14.78 31.01 3.26
CA ASP A 77 14.76 30.05 4.39
C ASP A 77 13.87 30.48 5.55
N ASP A 78 13.65 31.78 5.74
CA ASP A 78 12.73 32.31 6.76
C ASP A 78 11.27 31.94 6.46
N ALA A 79 10.88 31.81 5.19
CA ALA A 79 9.56 31.30 4.82
C ALA A 79 9.37 29.86 5.35
N LEU A 80 10.37 28.99 5.18
CA LEU A 80 10.33 27.63 5.74
C LEU A 80 10.26 27.66 7.28
N ARG A 81 11.10 28.46 7.95
CA ARG A 81 11.08 28.61 9.42
C ARG A 81 9.74 29.11 9.95
N LEU A 82 9.07 29.99 9.21
CA LEU A 82 7.72 30.45 9.56
C LEU A 82 6.71 29.30 9.45
N VAL A 83 6.74 28.53 8.36
CA VAL A 83 5.88 27.34 8.20
C VAL A 83 6.12 26.31 9.32
N GLU A 84 7.38 26.03 9.66
CA GLU A 84 7.74 25.17 10.79
C GLU A 84 7.16 25.70 12.10
N SER A 85 7.22 27.01 12.33
CA SER A 85 6.69 27.62 13.55
C SER A 85 5.16 27.51 13.63
N ILE A 86 4.47 27.67 12.50
CA ILE A 86 3.01 27.52 12.39
C ILE A 86 2.60 26.06 12.64
N LEU A 87 3.35 25.09 12.11
CA LEU A 87 3.03 23.66 12.21
C LEU A 87 3.58 23.00 13.49
N ARG A 88 4.40 23.71 14.28
CA ARG A 88 5.02 23.18 15.51
C ARG A 88 4.03 22.57 16.51
N PRO A 89 2.84 23.16 16.75
CA PRO A 89 1.87 22.60 17.69
C PRO A 89 1.37 21.20 17.33
N LEU A 90 1.52 20.75 16.08
CA LEU A 90 1.16 19.38 15.67
C LEU A 90 2.09 18.32 16.27
N GLN A 91 3.29 18.70 16.71
CA GLN A 91 4.31 17.80 17.26
C GLN A 91 4.66 16.65 16.31
N SER A 92 4.48 16.87 15.01
CA SER A 92 4.88 15.95 13.94
C SER A 92 6.39 15.97 13.74
N ARG A 93 6.93 14.86 13.23
CA ARG A 93 8.33 14.77 12.81
C ARG A 93 8.47 15.35 11.41
N TYR A 94 9.19 16.46 11.26
CA TYR A 94 9.42 17.05 9.95
C TYR A 94 10.34 16.20 9.09
N VAL A 95 9.95 16.04 7.83
CA VAL A 95 10.73 15.36 6.80
C VAL A 95 10.86 16.30 5.62
N TYR A 96 12.08 16.67 5.27
CA TYR A 96 12.36 17.61 4.20
C TYR A 96 12.69 16.85 2.92
N MET A 97 12.03 17.21 1.82
CA MET A 97 12.27 16.60 0.52
C MET A 97 11.83 17.54 -0.60
N SER A 98 12.29 17.29 -1.81
CA SER A 98 11.78 17.91 -3.03
C SER A 98 10.43 17.30 -3.44
N TYR A 99 9.74 17.99 -4.35
CA TYR A 99 8.53 17.51 -5.02
C TYR A 99 8.72 16.12 -5.67
N VAL A 100 9.88 15.90 -6.30
CA VAL A 100 10.19 14.65 -7.01
C VAL A 100 10.47 13.52 -6.04
N GLU A 101 11.30 13.76 -5.02
CA GLU A 101 11.61 12.77 -3.99
C GLU A 101 10.34 12.34 -3.24
N HIS A 102 9.44 13.28 -2.94
CA HIS A 102 8.15 12.98 -2.34
C HIS A 102 7.35 11.97 -3.16
N ASP A 103 7.19 12.21 -4.45
CA ASP A 103 6.38 11.36 -5.30
C ASP A 103 7.02 9.97 -5.50
N ILE A 104 8.35 9.89 -5.57
CA ILE A 104 9.06 8.60 -5.58
C ILE A 104 8.81 7.84 -4.28
N VAL A 105 8.98 8.49 -3.12
CA VAL A 105 8.81 7.86 -1.80
C VAL A 105 7.37 7.40 -1.59
N THR A 106 6.38 8.25 -1.90
CA THR A 106 4.96 7.88 -1.78
C THR A 106 4.58 6.74 -2.73
N ALA A 107 5.06 6.74 -3.98
CA ALA A 107 4.86 5.62 -4.88
C ALA A 107 5.44 4.32 -4.30
N ASN A 108 6.71 4.35 -3.91
CA ASN A 108 7.43 3.19 -3.35
C ASN A 108 6.78 2.62 -2.09
N THR A 109 6.09 3.45 -1.29
CA THR A 109 5.47 3.02 -0.04
C THR A 109 4.00 2.62 -0.18
N GLN A 110 3.30 3.09 -1.22
CA GLN A 110 1.83 2.96 -1.29
C GLN A 110 1.33 2.31 -2.57
N ALA A 111 1.97 2.52 -3.73
CA ALA A 111 1.41 2.13 -5.03
C ALA A 111 1.19 0.61 -5.15
N VAL A 112 2.24 -0.19 -4.92
CA VAL A 112 2.16 -1.65 -5.01
C VAL A 112 1.26 -2.22 -3.92
N THR A 113 1.33 -1.67 -2.70
CA THR A 113 0.47 -2.06 -1.59
C THR A 113 -1.01 -1.87 -1.94
N HIS A 114 -1.39 -0.70 -2.45
CA HIS A 114 -2.77 -0.43 -2.87
C HIS A 114 -3.19 -1.34 -4.03
N ALA A 115 -2.35 -1.49 -5.05
CA ALA A 115 -2.65 -2.37 -6.18
C ALA A 115 -2.88 -3.81 -5.75
N ALA A 116 -2.10 -4.34 -4.81
CA ALA A 116 -2.29 -5.69 -4.27
C ALA A 116 -3.67 -5.83 -3.61
N PHE A 117 -4.06 -4.94 -2.71
CA PHE A 117 -5.32 -5.07 -1.97
C PHE A 117 -6.56 -4.73 -2.78
N LEU A 118 -6.45 -3.79 -3.73
CA LEU A 118 -7.50 -3.56 -4.71
C LEU A 118 -7.71 -4.80 -5.60
N SER A 119 -6.63 -5.49 -5.94
CA SER A 119 -6.72 -6.74 -6.71
C SER A 119 -7.33 -7.86 -5.89
N MET A 120 -7.00 -7.97 -4.60
CA MET A 120 -7.62 -8.97 -3.70
C MET A 120 -9.12 -8.75 -3.56
N GLY A 121 -9.55 -7.52 -3.27
CA GLY A 121 -10.97 -7.22 -3.12
C GLY A 121 -11.75 -7.47 -4.40
N SER A 122 -11.21 -7.04 -5.55
CA SER A 122 -11.86 -7.31 -6.84
C SER A 122 -11.90 -8.80 -7.19
N ALA A 123 -10.90 -9.59 -6.82
CA ALA A 123 -10.92 -11.04 -7.03
C ALA A 123 -12.02 -11.72 -6.18
N TRP A 124 -12.08 -11.43 -4.88
CA TRP A 124 -13.10 -11.99 -3.99
C TRP A 124 -14.53 -11.55 -4.36
N ALA A 125 -14.69 -10.28 -4.77
CA ALA A 125 -15.97 -9.80 -5.29
C ALA A 125 -16.32 -10.46 -6.64
N GLY A 126 -15.33 -10.70 -7.52
CA GLY A 126 -15.53 -11.42 -8.78
C GLY A 126 -16.00 -12.86 -8.57
N GLU A 127 -15.46 -13.53 -7.56
CA GLU A 127 -15.87 -14.89 -7.18
C GLU A 127 -17.15 -14.91 -6.33
N GLN A 128 -17.65 -13.76 -5.87
CA GLN A 128 -18.80 -13.64 -4.96
C GLN A 128 -18.62 -14.46 -3.67
N THR A 129 -17.40 -14.48 -3.13
CA THR A 129 -17.09 -15.24 -1.91
C THR A 129 -16.39 -14.39 -0.84
N TYR A 130 -16.59 -14.79 0.42
CA TYR A 130 -15.82 -14.33 1.57
C TYR A 130 -14.97 -15.50 2.07
N PRO A 131 -13.71 -15.65 1.65
CA PRO A 131 -13.00 -16.90 1.92
C PRO A 131 -12.68 -17.12 3.42
N TRP A 132 -12.71 -16.07 4.24
CA TRP A 132 -12.63 -16.18 5.70
C TRP A 132 -13.87 -16.80 6.35
N GLU A 133 -15.05 -16.71 5.73
CA GLU A 133 -16.26 -17.39 6.21
C GLU A 133 -16.21 -18.91 5.98
N HIS A 134 -15.33 -19.35 5.06
CA HIS A 134 -15.19 -20.75 4.64
C HIS A 134 -13.93 -21.43 5.22
N GLY A 135 -13.28 -20.81 6.21
CA GLY A 135 -12.15 -21.41 6.91
C GLY A 135 -10.78 -21.28 6.22
N TYR A 136 -10.69 -20.65 5.05
CA TYR A 136 -9.42 -20.49 4.32
C TYR A 136 -8.52 -19.40 4.93
N TYR A 137 -9.09 -18.28 5.38
CA TYR A 137 -8.35 -17.07 5.79
C TYR A 137 -8.52 -16.71 7.27
N VAL A 138 -8.45 -17.72 8.14
CA VAL A 138 -8.80 -17.57 9.56
C VAL A 138 -7.64 -17.11 10.45
N LYS A 139 -6.38 -17.20 10.01
CA LYS A 139 -5.19 -16.91 10.84
C LYS A 139 -4.01 -16.30 10.06
N GLY A 140 -3.03 -15.77 10.81
CA GLY A 140 -1.72 -15.38 10.29
C GLY A 140 -1.76 -14.28 9.22
N ILE A 141 -1.02 -14.50 8.13
CA ILE A 141 -0.88 -13.56 7.00
C ILE A 141 -2.24 -13.17 6.40
N GLU A 142 -3.16 -14.12 6.32
CA GLU A 142 -4.44 -13.92 5.63
C GLU A 142 -5.36 -12.96 6.40
N THR A 143 -5.35 -13.02 7.73
CA THR A 143 -6.04 -12.05 8.59
C THR A 143 -5.59 -10.61 8.33
N VAL A 144 -4.29 -10.40 8.18
CA VAL A 144 -3.74 -9.07 7.85
C VAL A 144 -4.24 -8.61 6.49
N LYS A 145 -4.26 -9.51 5.49
CA LYS A 145 -4.70 -9.17 4.13
C LYS A 145 -6.16 -8.71 4.10
N VAL A 146 -7.06 -9.46 4.74
CA VAL A 146 -8.49 -9.14 4.78
C VAL A 146 -8.74 -7.80 5.48
N ASN A 147 -8.08 -7.56 6.62
CA ASN A 147 -8.22 -6.30 7.35
C ASN A 147 -7.72 -5.08 6.55
N ILE A 148 -6.59 -5.19 5.85
CA ILE A 148 -6.08 -4.09 5.03
C ILE A 148 -6.98 -3.87 3.80
N MET A 149 -7.47 -4.94 3.16
CA MET A 149 -8.42 -4.85 2.06
C MET A 149 -9.68 -4.09 2.48
N HIS A 150 -10.32 -4.48 3.59
CA HIS A 150 -11.51 -3.78 4.09
C HIS A 150 -11.23 -2.32 4.40
N ARG A 151 -10.06 -2.02 5.01
CA ARG A 151 -9.65 -0.64 5.28
C ARG A 151 -9.49 0.19 4.02
N ILE A 152 -9.03 -0.40 2.92
CA ILE A 152 -8.91 0.32 1.65
C ILE A 152 -10.29 0.61 1.08
N TYR A 153 -11.16 -0.41 0.98
CA TYR A 153 -12.49 -0.27 0.38
C TYR A 153 -13.50 0.51 1.24
N SER A 154 -13.28 0.63 2.55
CA SER A 154 -14.10 1.50 3.42
C SER A 154 -13.75 2.98 3.33
N ASN A 155 -12.68 3.34 2.62
CA ASN A 155 -12.23 4.72 2.41
C ASN A 155 -12.67 5.27 1.04
N LYS A 156 -12.49 6.58 0.84
CA LYS A 156 -12.89 7.25 -0.40
C LYS A 156 -11.96 6.89 -1.56
N TRP A 157 -12.53 6.45 -2.67
CA TRP A 157 -11.82 6.00 -3.88
C TRP A 157 -10.83 7.04 -4.43
N HIS A 158 -11.19 8.33 -4.40
CA HIS A 158 -10.42 9.41 -5.02
C HIS A 158 -9.03 9.62 -4.37
N VAL A 159 -8.86 9.21 -3.11
CA VAL A 159 -7.56 9.24 -2.42
C VAL A 159 -6.58 8.28 -3.09
N TYR A 160 -7.06 7.08 -3.42
CA TYR A 160 -6.25 6.04 -4.08
C TYR A 160 -6.06 6.33 -5.57
N ALA A 161 -7.13 6.79 -6.25
CA ALA A 161 -7.08 7.16 -7.67
C ALA A 161 -6.08 8.29 -7.92
N GLY A 162 -6.10 9.34 -7.08
CA GLY A 162 -5.19 10.46 -7.18
C GLY A 162 -3.73 10.02 -7.16
N LEU A 163 -3.35 9.18 -6.18
CA LEU A 163 -2.01 8.61 -6.13
C LEU A 163 -1.67 7.75 -7.35
N ALA A 164 -2.54 6.81 -7.71
CA ALA A 164 -2.25 5.84 -8.75
C ALA A 164 -2.14 6.46 -10.15
N ILE A 165 -3.00 7.46 -10.45
CA ILE A 165 -3.13 8.08 -11.78
C ILE A 165 -2.18 9.27 -11.93
N LEU A 166 -2.05 10.12 -10.91
CA LEU A 166 -1.31 11.40 -11.04
C LEU A 166 0.18 11.28 -10.70
N ASN A 167 0.62 10.17 -10.09
CA ASN A 167 2.02 9.93 -9.78
C ASN A 167 2.66 9.03 -10.86
N PRO A 168 3.59 9.56 -11.69
CA PRO A 168 4.20 8.79 -12.78
C PRO A 168 4.96 7.54 -12.29
N SER A 169 5.57 7.62 -11.10
CA SER A 169 6.29 6.49 -10.50
C SER A 169 5.34 5.39 -10.06
N ALA A 170 4.12 5.74 -9.62
CA ALA A 170 3.11 4.77 -9.22
C ALA A 170 2.61 3.96 -10.42
N THR A 171 2.38 4.60 -11.57
CA THR A 171 1.93 3.91 -12.79
C THR A 171 2.90 2.81 -13.22
N ILE A 172 4.22 3.11 -13.22
CA ILE A 172 5.28 2.14 -13.56
C ILE A 172 5.27 0.97 -12.57
N GLN A 173 5.14 1.25 -11.27
CA GLN A 173 5.13 0.23 -10.23
C GLN A 173 3.93 -0.70 -10.31
N ILE A 174 2.75 -0.16 -10.60
CA ILE A 174 1.51 -0.94 -10.68
C ILE A 174 1.50 -1.82 -11.93
N ASP A 175 1.98 -1.31 -13.06
CA ASP A 175 2.17 -2.11 -14.27
C ASP A 175 3.19 -3.23 -14.08
N GLN A 176 4.35 -2.93 -13.47
CA GLN A 176 5.32 -3.98 -13.13
C GLN A 176 4.75 -4.99 -12.13
N TYR A 177 3.98 -4.56 -11.14
CA TYR A 177 3.33 -5.47 -10.20
C TYR A 177 2.34 -6.43 -10.89
N ALA A 178 1.53 -5.92 -11.83
CA ALA A 178 0.62 -6.75 -12.62
C ALA A 178 1.39 -7.75 -13.51
N ARG A 179 2.53 -7.33 -14.08
CA ARG A 179 3.45 -8.22 -14.83
C ARG A 179 4.06 -9.29 -13.93
N SER A 180 4.62 -8.92 -12.78
CA SER A 180 5.18 -9.85 -11.79
C SER A 180 4.15 -10.89 -11.36
N THR A 181 2.92 -10.45 -11.05
CA THR A 181 1.79 -11.33 -10.72
C THR A 181 1.51 -12.33 -11.85
N THR A 182 1.42 -11.83 -13.09
CA THR A 182 1.13 -12.66 -14.27
C THR A 182 2.25 -13.66 -14.56
N GLU A 183 3.51 -13.24 -14.48
CA GLU A 183 4.67 -14.07 -14.80
C GLU A 183 4.88 -15.17 -13.76
N ILE A 184 4.72 -14.85 -12.48
CA ILE A 184 4.78 -15.86 -11.41
C ILE A 184 3.65 -16.86 -11.58
N PHE A 185 2.42 -16.41 -11.86
CA PHE A 185 1.29 -17.31 -12.08
C PHE A 185 1.49 -18.23 -13.29
N LYS A 186 2.13 -17.75 -14.37
CA LYS A 186 2.50 -18.61 -15.51
C LYS A 186 3.48 -19.72 -15.11
N LEU A 187 4.47 -19.42 -14.27
CA LEU A 187 5.39 -20.44 -13.74
C LEU A 187 4.65 -21.46 -12.88
N MET A 188 3.71 -21.00 -12.05
CA MET A 188 2.83 -21.86 -11.25
C MET A 188 2.00 -22.80 -12.12
N LEU A 189 1.44 -22.34 -13.25
CA LEU A 189 0.67 -23.17 -14.17
C LEU A 189 1.53 -24.18 -14.93
N ALA A 190 2.77 -23.81 -15.25
CA ALA A 190 3.73 -24.70 -15.91
C ALA A 190 4.37 -25.72 -14.96
N ALA A 191 4.09 -25.64 -13.65
CA ALA A 191 4.79 -26.36 -12.60
C ALA A 191 6.33 -26.24 -12.70
N ASP A 192 6.82 -25.06 -13.12
CA ASP A 192 8.25 -24.79 -13.29
C ASP A 192 8.89 -24.45 -11.94
N ASP A 193 9.23 -25.49 -11.17
CA ASP A 193 9.83 -25.38 -9.84
C ASP A 193 11.17 -24.62 -9.88
N VAL A 194 12.03 -24.97 -10.84
CA VAL A 194 13.37 -24.37 -10.97
C VAL A 194 13.26 -22.89 -11.30
N GLY A 195 12.42 -22.51 -12.28
CA GLY A 195 12.20 -21.14 -12.67
C GLY A 195 11.57 -20.30 -11.56
N LEU A 196 10.55 -20.85 -10.87
CA LEU A 196 9.87 -20.16 -9.78
C LEU A 196 10.79 -19.92 -8.59
N ARG A 197 11.52 -20.95 -8.14
CA ARG A 197 12.51 -20.82 -7.06
C ARG A 197 13.55 -19.77 -7.40
N LYS A 198 14.21 -19.89 -8.56
CA LYS A 198 15.25 -18.94 -8.96
C LYS A 198 14.73 -17.50 -8.89
N ARG A 199 13.57 -17.24 -9.50
CA ARG A 199 12.96 -15.91 -9.52
C ARG A 199 12.71 -15.35 -8.12
N LEU A 200 12.11 -16.14 -7.23
CA LEU A 200 11.71 -15.68 -5.90
C LEU A 200 12.91 -15.55 -4.95
N TYR A 201 13.90 -16.43 -5.04
CA TYR A 201 15.13 -16.33 -4.26
C TYR A 201 16.02 -15.18 -4.73
N ASP A 202 16.10 -14.90 -6.04
CA ASP A 202 16.79 -13.71 -6.56
C ASP A 202 16.10 -12.43 -6.07
N ALA A 203 14.76 -12.40 -6.09
CA ALA A 203 13.99 -11.28 -5.58
C ALA A 203 14.17 -11.08 -4.06
N ARG A 204 14.16 -12.18 -3.29
CA ARG A 204 14.46 -12.17 -1.85
C ARG A 204 15.81 -11.52 -1.59
N ASP A 205 16.85 -12.02 -2.24
CA ASP A 205 18.23 -11.59 -1.99
C ASP A 205 18.45 -10.13 -2.38
N THR A 206 17.75 -9.66 -3.43
CA THR A 206 17.78 -8.26 -3.87
C THR A 206 17.13 -7.33 -2.84
N VAL A 207 15.97 -7.72 -2.28
CA VAL A 207 15.17 -6.84 -1.40
C VAL A 207 15.61 -6.93 0.06
N PHE A 208 15.84 -8.14 0.57
CA PHE A 208 16.12 -8.41 1.99
C PHE A 208 17.59 -8.68 2.28
N GLY A 209 18.42 -8.83 1.23
CA GLY A 209 19.80 -9.27 1.37
C GLY A 209 19.92 -10.79 1.53
N LYS A 210 21.14 -11.31 1.42
CA LYS A 210 21.42 -12.74 1.62
C LYS A 210 21.30 -13.10 3.10
N ASN A 211 20.77 -14.28 3.39
CA ASN A 211 20.67 -14.80 4.76
C ASN A 211 22.03 -14.73 5.47
N GLY A 212 22.10 -13.98 6.58
CA GLY A 212 23.28 -13.91 7.45
C GLY A 212 24.23 -12.73 7.23
N THR A 213 24.08 -11.91 6.19
CA THR A 213 25.04 -10.82 5.91
C THR A 213 24.67 -9.46 6.52
N ASP A 214 23.42 -9.26 6.95
CA ASP A 214 22.95 -7.98 7.46
C ASP A 214 22.39 -8.11 8.90
N VAL A 215 23.31 -8.24 9.86
CA VAL A 215 23.05 -8.36 11.31
C VAL A 215 22.59 -7.02 11.91
N ARG A 216 22.67 -5.91 11.15
CA ARG A 216 22.43 -4.54 11.66
C ARG A 216 21.00 -4.03 11.48
N ARG A 217 20.15 -4.66 10.67
CA ARG A 217 18.76 -4.21 10.49
C ARG A 217 17.87 -4.75 11.61
N LYS A 218 17.34 -3.84 12.44
CA LYS A 218 16.25 -4.14 13.40
C LYS A 218 15.11 -4.79 12.61
N ARG A 219 14.78 -6.03 12.96
CA ARG A 219 13.65 -6.76 12.36
C ARG A 219 12.37 -5.96 12.61
N ILE A 220 11.50 -5.85 11.60
CA ILE A 220 10.11 -5.45 11.85
C ILE A 220 9.46 -6.69 12.46
N LEU A 221 9.58 -6.83 13.79
CA LEU A 221 9.10 -8.01 14.50
C LEU A 221 7.58 -8.01 14.56
N LEU A 222 6.96 -8.58 13.53
CA LEU A 222 5.64 -9.19 13.68
C LEU A 222 5.87 -10.61 14.17
N SER A 223 5.63 -10.87 15.46
CA SER A 223 5.58 -12.25 15.96
C SER A 223 4.29 -12.92 15.51
N GLU A 224 4.33 -14.24 15.32
CA GLU A 224 3.11 -15.03 15.04
C GLU A 224 2.04 -14.81 16.10
N ASP A 225 2.43 -14.68 17.38
CA ASP A 225 1.53 -14.37 18.49
C ASP A 225 0.76 -13.06 18.31
N ILE A 226 1.34 -12.05 17.62
CA ILE A 226 0.65 -10.79 17.33
C ILE A 226 -0.33 -10.99 16.17
N LEU A 227 0.07 -11.74 15.13
CA LEU A 227 -0.79 -12.01 13.97
C LEU A 227 -2.00 -12.88 14.36
N ASP A 228 -1.79 -13.88 15.22
CA ASP A 228 -2.83 -14.83 15.64
C ASP A 228 -3.84 -14.24 16.62
N LYS A 229 -3.50 -13.18 17.36
CA LYS A 229 -4.44 -12.46 18.24
C LYS A 229 -5.66 -11.89 17.51
N PHE A 230 -5.57 -11.65 16.20
CA PHE A 230 -6.62 -11.02 15.40
C PHE A 230 -7.33 -11.98 14.43
N SER A 231 -7.15 -13.29 14.63
CA SER A 231 -7.76 -14.36 13.81
C SER A 231 -9.23 -14.06 13.46
N LEU A 232 -9.55 -14.13 12.17
CA LEU A 232 -10.90 -13.89 11.66
C LEU A 232 -11.73 -15.18 11.78
N GLY A 233 -12.83 -15.12 12.55
CA GLY A 233 -13.84 -16.16 12.61
C GLY A 233 -13.73 -17.13 13.79
N LYS A 234 -14.90 -17.58 14.28
CA LYS A 234 -15.02 -18.78 15.11
C LYS A 234 -15.02 -19.99 14.19
N ARG A 235 -14.37 -21.08 14.62
CA ARG A 235 -14.33 -22.39 13.94
C ARG A 235 -15.72 -22.70 13.35
N PRO A 236 -15.87 -22.91 12.03
CA PRO A 236 -17.17 -23.23 11.48
C PRO A 236 -17.68 -24.53 12.12
N PRO A 237 -18.97 -24.64 12.46
CA PRO A 237 -19.58 -25.93 12.74
C PRO A 237 -19.34 -26.83 11.52
N THR A 238 -18.90 -28.04 11.76
CA THR A 238 -18.66 -29.09 10.76
C THR A 238 -19.78 -29.18 9.72
N ASP A 239 -19.42 -29.46 8.48
CA ASP A 239 -20.26 -29.75 7.30
C ASP A 239 -20.71 -28.59 6.40
N THR A 240 -19.77 -27.88 5.79
CA THR A 240 -19.98 -27.31 4.45
C THR A 240 -18.96 -27.88 3.47
N ALA A 241 -19.37 -28.22 2.25
CA ALA A 241 -18.54 -28.83 1.20
C ALA A 241 -17.33 -27.97 0.77
N LEU A 242 -17.21 -26.75 1.30
CA LEU A 242 -16.14 -25.78 1.03
C LEU A 242 -15.15 -25.63 2.20
N SER A 243 -15.37 -26.28 3.34
CA SER A 243 -14.49 -26.18 4.52
C SER A 243 -13.28 -27.12 4.43
N PRO A 244 -12.08 -26.72 4.87
CA PRO A 244 -10.91 -27.61 4.94
C PRO A 244 -11.17 -28.83 5.83
N ILE A 245 -10.84 -30.03 5.32
CA ILE A 245 -11.19 -31.34 5.91
C ILE A 245 -10.54 -31.58 7.29
N GLU A 246 -9.43 -30.93 7.62
CA GLU A 246 -8.63 -31.24 8.83
C GLU A 246 -8.44 -30.06 9.81
N GLY A 247 -9.22 -28.98 9.70
CA GLY A 247 -9.14 -27.85 10.64
C GLY A 247 -7.83 -27.06 10.61
N ARG A 248 -6.94 -27.36 9.66
CA ARG A 248 -5.77 -26.55 9.29
C ARG A 248 -6.08 -25.89 7.94
N ALA A 249 -5.93 -24.58 7.85
CA ALA A 249 -6.08 -23.88 6.58
C ALA A 249 -5.07 -24.45 5.57
N PRO A 250 -5.46 -24.63 4.29
CA PRO A 250 -4.57 -25.17 3.28
C PRO A 250 -3.35 -24.26 3.08
N PRO A 251 -2.21 -24.83 2.65
CA PRO A 251 -1.04 -24.05 2.27
C PRO A 251 -1.38 -22.99 1.22
N ASN A 252 -0.93 -21.75 1.43
CA ASN A 252 -1.23 -20.65 0.53
C ASN A 252 0.00 -20.28 -0.30
N SER A 253 -0.19 -20.06 -1.61
CA SER A 253 0.86 -19.60 -2.52
C SER A 253 1.40 -18.21 -2.12
N HIS A 254 0.56 -17.42 -1.45
CA HIS A 254 0.76 -16.02 -1.14
C HIS A 254 1.18 -15.20 -2.38
N LEU A 255 0.58 -15.50 -3.54
CA LEU A 255 0.91 -14.89 -4.84
C LEU A 255 1.04 -13.35 -4.77
N SER A 256 0.17 -12.69 -4.01
CA SER A 256 0.23 -11.23 -3.79
C SER A 256 1.55 -10.75 -3.17
N LEU A 257 2.09 -11.48 -2.19
CA LEU A 257 3.36 -11.15 -1.53
C LEU A 257 4.54 -11.51 -2.43
N LEU A 258 4.47 -12.66 -3.10
CA LEU A 258 5.49 -13.09 -4.05
C LEU A 258 5.67 -12.08 -5.18
N ALA A 259 4.56 -11.64 -5.78
CA ALA A 259 4.55 -10.64 -6.85
C ALA A 259 5.03 -9.27 -6.39
N MET A 260 4.74 -8.88 -5.15
CA MET A 260 5.21 -7.61 -4.61
C MET A 260 6.72 -7.59 -4.44
N VAL A 261 7.31 -8.63 -3.84
CA VAL A 261 8.76 -8.70 -3.63
C VAL A 261 9.49 -8.81 -4.96
N ASP A 262 8.95 -9.58 -5.92
CA ASP A 262 9.48 -9.61 -7.29
C ASP A 262 9.39 -8.22 -7.96
N CYS A 263 8.27 -7.50 -7.84
CA CYS A 263 8.12 -6.15 -8.37
C CYS A 263 9.17 -5.20 -7.81
N TRP A 264 9.38 -5.20 -6.48
CA TRP A 264 10.41 -4.39 -5.84
C TRP A 264 11.81 -4.73 -6.35
N ALA A 265 12.14 -6.02 -6.47
CA ALA A 265 13.43 -6.45 -6.99
C ALA A 265 13.64 -5.99 -8.44
N ARG A 266 12.63 -6.12 -9.31
CA ARG A 266 12.69 -5.73 -10.72
C ARG A 266 12.87 -4.23 -10.92
N LEU A 267 12.32 -3.42 -10.02
CA LEU A 267 12.42 -1.95 -10.08
C LEU A 267 13.56 -1.39 -9.23
N GLY A 268 14.33 -2.24 -8.54
CA GLY A 268 15.39 -1.79 -7.62
C GLY A 268 14.86 -0.98 -6.43
N ILE A 269 13.60 -1.19 -6.05
CA ILE A 269 12.97 -0.47 -4.93
C ILE A 269 13.49 -1.06 -3.62
N GLN A 270 14.00 -0.21 -2.74
CA GLN A 270 14.45 -0.57 -1.40
C GLN A 270 13.38 -0.19 -0.37
N PRO A 271 12.44 -1.08 -0.02
CA PRO A 271 11.28 -0.75 0.82
C PRO A 271 11.68 -0.24 2.21
N PHE A 272 12.78 -0.74 2.79
CA PHE A 272 13.23 -0.37 4.14
C PHE A 272 13.78 1.06 4.23
N VAL A 273 14.45 1.56 3.20
CA VAL A 273 14.96 2.95 3.19
C VAL A 273 13.79 3.93 3.21
N HIS A 274 12.76 3.67 2.41
CA HIS A 274 11.57 4.50 2.37
C HIS A 274 10.71 4.34 3.63
N LEU A 275 10.84 3.22 4.36
CA LEU A 275 10.13 2.97 5.61
C LEU A 275 10.58 3.93 6.74
N GLU A 276 11.87 4.22 6.83
CA GLU A 276 12.40 5.17 7.82
C GLU A 276 11.97 6.62 7.54
N LEU A 277 11.84 6.97 6.26
CA LEU A 277 11.50 8.31 5.82
C LEU A 277 10.00 8.62 6.03
N ALA A 278 9.12 7.73 5.57
CA ALA A 278 7.72 8.08 5.29
C ALA A 278 6.72 6.94 5.52
N ALA A 279 7.06 5.89 6.29
CA ALA A 279 6.15 4.75 6.43
C ALA A 279 4.82 5.12 7.06
N THR A 280 3.75 4.77 6.35
CA THR A 280 2.43 4.61 6.92
C THR A 280 2.38 3.32 7.75
N PRO A 281 1.52 3.22 8.78
CA PRO A 281 1.35 1.99 9.55
C PRO A 281 1.02 0.76 8.68
N ILE A 282 0.22 0.94 7.63
CA ILE A 282 -0.15 -0.13 6.69
C ILE A 282 1.09 -0.63 5.93
N PHE A 283 1.91 0.27 5.42
CA PHE A 283 3.12 -0.11 4.69
C PHE A 283 4.11 -0.85 5.59
N ARG A 284 4.30 -0.38 6.83
CA ARG A 284 5.15 -1.08 7.82
C ARG A 284 4.65 -2.49 8.11
N LEU A 285 3.35 -2.65 8.34
CA LEU A 285 2.73 -3.95 8.54
C LEU A 285 2.97 -4.87 7.34
N TRP A 286 2.73 -4.35 6.14
CA TRP A 286 2.82 -5.15 4.92
C TRP A 286 4.26 -5.57 4.56
N ILE A 287 5.24 -4.68 4.73
CA ILE A 287 6.65 -5.07 4.62
C ILE A 287 7.00 -6.10 5.68
N GLY A 288 6.56 -5.93 6.92
CA GLY A 288 6.82 -6.90 7.99
C GLY A 288 6.29 -8.29 7.65
N VAL A 289 5.10 -8.37 7.04
CA VAL A 289 4.52 -9.64 6.56
C VAL A 289 5.34 -10.23 5.40
N ALA A 290 5.81 -9.41 4.46
CA ALA A 290 6.69 -9.86 3.38
C ALA A 290 8.03 -10.37 3.93
N GLU A 291 8.64 -9.63 4.86
CA GLU A 291 9.87 -10.02 5.56
C GLU A 291 9.67 -11.34 6.31
N TYR A 292 8.53 -11.49 6.99
CA TYR A 292 8.16 -12.70 7.72
C TYR A 292 8.14 -13.94 6.81
N LEU A 293 7.52 -13.84 5.62
CA LEU A 293 7.48 -14.92 4.63
C LEU A 293 8.87 -15.21 4.05
N PHE A 294 9.57 -14.17 3.57
CA PHE A 294 10.77 -14.32 2.75
C PHE A 294 12.05 -14.62 3.54
N ARG A 295 12.12 -14.26 4.83
CA ARG A 295 13.32 -14.52 5.65
C ARG A 295 13.38 -15.93 6.24
N SER A 296 12.29 -16.70 6.18
CA SER A 296 12.35 -18.14 6.48
C SER A 296 12.39 -18.93 5.18
N GLN A 297 13.47 -19.67 4.99
CA GLN A 297 13.60 -20.57 3.86
C GLN A 297 12.47 -21.62 3.86
N GLU A 298 12.14 -22.17 5.02
CA GLU A 298 11.06 -23.15 5.17
C GLU A 298 9.69 -22.59 4.75
N ARG A 299 9.35 -21.37 5.19
CA ARG A 299 8.06 -20.73 4.82
C ARG A 299 8.00 -20.39 3.34
N LEU A 300 9.09 -19.86 2.78
CA LEU A 300 9.16 -19.55 1.37
C LEU A 300 9.08 -20.82 0.52
N ASP A 301 9.78 -21.89 0.91
CA ASP A 301 9.72 -23.19 0.24
C ASP A 301 8.32 -23.80 0.30
N ALA A 302 7.62 -23.68 1.44
CA ALA A 302 6.24 -24.13 1.58
C ALA A 302 5.28 -23.34 0.68
N ALA A 303 5.44 -22.01 0.59
CA ALA A 303 4.64 -21.17 -0.29
C ALA A 303 4.90 -21.50 -1.78
N ILE A 304 6.14 -21.75 -2.17
CA ILE A 304 6.51 -22.19 -3.52
C ILE A 304 5.90 -23.55 -3.84
N PHE A 305 5.99 -24.51 -2.91
CA PHE A 305 5.40 -25.83 -3.07
C PHE A 305 3.88 -25.74 -3.24
N ALA A 306 3.21 -24.95 -2.40
CA ALA A 306 1.77 -24.68 -2.53
C ALA A 306 1.45 -24.03 -3.88
N ALA A 307 2.25 -23.05 -4.31
CA ALA A 307 2.05 -22.35 -5.57
C ALA A 307 2.17 -23.29 -6.80
N LEU A 308 2.99 -24.34 -6.73
CA LEU A 308 3.18 -25.29 -7.82
C LEU A 308 2.12 -26.40 -7.79
N TYR A 309 1.87 -26.98 -6.62
CA TYR A 309 1.18 -28.27 -6.51
C TYR A 309 -0.17 -28.21 -5.80
N ASP A 310 -0.45 -27.16 -5.03
CA ASP A 310 -1.75 -26.97 -4.39
C ASP A 310 -2.69 -26.23 -5.37
N THR A 311 -3.89 -26.78 -5.55
CA THR A 311 -4.92 -26.23 -6.44
C THR A 311 -6.05 -25.54 -5.69
N SER A 312 -6.11 -25.63 -4.35
CA SER A 312 -7.19 -25.08 -3.53
C SER A 312 -7.38 -23.58 -3.73
N HIS A 313 -6.30 -22.85 -3.97
CA HIS A 313 -6.33 -21.40 -4.23
C HIS A 313 -6.20 -21.02 -5.70
N ARG A 314 -6.12 -21.98 -6.63
CA ARG A 314 -5.77 -21.69 -8.04
C ARG A 314 -6.80 -20.81 -8.75
N SER A 315 -8.09 -21.03 -8.45
CA SER A 315 -9.18 -20.17 -8.93
C SER A 315 -9.01 -18.74 -8.43
N ASN A 316 -8.80 -18.57 -7.12
CA ASN A 316 -8.62 -17.26 -6.51
C ASN A 316 -7.38 -16.55 -7.08
N ASP A 317 -6.29 -17.29 -7.29
CA ASP A 317 -5.04 -16.77 -7.89
C ASP A 317 -5.27 -16.32 -9.35
N MET A 318 -6.11 -17.01 -10.13
CA MET A 318 -6.49 -16.58 -11.47
C MET A 318 -7.27 -15.26 -11.44
N GLU A 319 -8.30 -15.17 -10.60
CA GLU A 319 -9.10 -13.95 -10.43
C GLU A 319 -8.23 -12.79 -9.93
N PHE A 320 -7.26 -13.07 -9.06
CA PHE A 320 -6.27 -12.09 -8.61
C PHE A 320 -5.40 -11.56 -9.75
N VAL A 321 -4.90 -12.42 -10.63
CA VAL A 321 -4.09 -12.03 -11.80
C VAL A 321 -4.92 -11.16 -12.76
N ILE A 322 -6.18 -11.54 -13.01
CA ILE A 322 -7.11 -10.77 -13.84
C ILE A 322 -7.37 -9.40 -13.22
N ALA A 323 -7.64 -9.36 -11.91
CA ALA A 323 -7.88 -8.13 -11.17
C ALA A 323 -6.67 -7.19 -11.19
N ALA A 324 -5.45 -7.71 -10.98
CA ALA A 324 -4.21 -6.94 -11.03
C ALA A 324 -3.98 -6.30 -12.40
N ARG A 325 -4.20 -7.05 -13.48
CA ARG A 325 -4.13 -6.52 -14.86
C ARG A 325 -5.22 -5.47 -15.10
N GLY A 326 -6.45 -5.73 -14.65
CA GLY A 326 -7.57 -4.79 -14.81
C GLY A 326 -7.32 -3.46 -14.10
N TRP A 327 -6.76 -3.48 -12.89
CA TRP A 327 -6.35 -2.26 -12.18
C TRP A 327 -5.21 -1.53 -12.88
N SER A 328 -4.17 -2.25 -13.33
CA SER A 328 -3.09 -1.65 -14.12
C SER A 328 -3.61 -0.98 -15.40
N GLN A 329 -4.53 -1.62 -16.13
CA GLN A 329 -5.13 -1.05 -17.34
C GLN A 329 -5.98 0.19 -17.02
N CYS A 330 -6.84 0.09 -16.01
CA CYS A 330 -7.67 1.20 -15.54
C CYS A 330 -6.83 2.45 -15.23
N ILE A 331 -5.72 2.27 -14.51
CA ILE A 331 -4.80 3.35 -14.15
C ILE A 331 -4.07 3.89 -15.39
N SER A 332 -3.64 3.03 -16.31
CA SER A 332 -2.95 3.45 -17.54
C SER A 332 -3.82 4.33 -18.45
N PHE A 333 -5.16 4.17 -18.40
CA PHE A 333 -6.08 5.04 -19.13
C PHE A 333 -6.26 6.42 -18.49
N GLY A 334 -5.85 6.59 -17.22
CA GLY A 334 -5.95 7.88 -16.51
C GLY A 334 -7.36 8.36 -16.22
N SER A 335 -8.38 7.51 -16.35
CA SER A 335 -9.79 7.88 -16.13
C SER A 335 -10.19 7.71 -14.66
N PHE A 336 -10.42 8.84 -13.98
CA PHE A 336 -10.94 8.87 -12.62
C PHE A 336 -12.34 8.24 -12.51
N GLU A 337 -13.20 8.44 -13.51
CA GLU A 337 -14.55 7.86 -13.51
C GLU A 337 -14.51 6.34 -13.66
N LEU A 338 -13.64 5.79 -14.54
CA LEU A 338 -13.47 4.34 -14.65
C LEU A 338 -12.93 3.74 -13.34
N TYR A 339 -11.95 4.41 -12.72
CA TYR A 339 -11.42 3.98 -11.42
C TYR A 339 -12.51 3.96 -10.36
N LYS A 340 -13.30 5.03 -10.28
CA LYS A 340 -14.42 5.17 -9.34
C LYS A 340 -15.43 4.04 -9.51
N GLN A 341 -15.89 3.76 -10.73
CA GLN A 341 -16.87 2.70 -10.99
C GLN A 341 -16.34 1.35 -10.51
N ARG A 342 -15.13 0.96 -10.95
CA ARG A 342 -14.49 -0.30 -10.55
C ARG A 342 -14.32 -0.42 -9.03
N PHE A 343 -13.92 0.67 -8.38
CA PHE A 343 -13.75 0.70 -6.92
C PHE A 343 -15.09 0.54 -6.21
N GLN A 344 -16.09 1.30 -6.61
CA GLN A 344 -17.40 1.34 -5.95
C GLN A 344 -18.18 0.04 -6.12
N GLU A 345 -18.11 -0.60 -7.30
CA GLU A 345 -18.68 -1.93 -7.54
C GLU A 345 -18.11 -2.97 -6.56
N THR A 346 -16.79 -2.99 -6.40
CA THR A 346 -16.14 -3.89 -5.44
C THR A 346 -16.47 -3.50 -4.00
N ALA A 347 -16.47 -2.20 -3.67
CA ALA A 347 -16.79 -1.71 -2.33
C ALA A 347 -18.22 -2.06 -1.90
N GLN A 348 -19.17 -2.03 -2.83
CA GLN A 348 -20.57 -2.36 -2.58
C GLN A 348 -20.74 -3.81 -2.10
N PHE A 349 -19.95 -4.74 -2.65
CA PHE A 349 -19.95 -6.13 -2.20
C PHE A 349 -19.59 -6.26 -0.71
N PHE A 350 -18.58 -5.51 -0.24
CA PHE A 350 -18.13 -5.56 1.15
C PHE A 350 -18.85 -4.61 2.12
N GLN A 351 -19.84 -3.84 1.63
CA GLN A 351 -20.43 -2.73 2.37
C GLN A 351 -21.00 -3.13 3.74
N SER A 352 -21.62 -4.31 3.82
CA SER A 352 -22.20 -4.83 5.06
C SER A 352 -21.16 -5.16 6.15
N GLN A 353 -19.89 -5.38 5.77
CA GLN A 353 -18.82 -5.77 6.69
C GLN A 353 -17.96 -4.58 7.14
N PHE A 354 -18.12 -3.40 6.55
CA PHE A 354 -17.21 -2.27 6.81
C PHE A 354 -17.22 -1.80 8.26
N GLU A 355 -18.36 -1.80 8.95
CA GLU A 355 -18.42 -1.33 10.34
C GLU A 355 -17.57 -2.22 11.25
N ASP A 356 -17.78 -3.54 11.18
CA ASP A 356 -17.06 -4.52 12.01
C ASP A 356 -15.59 -4.61 11.62
N ALA A 357 -15.29 -4.64 10.32
CA ALA A 357 -13.92 -4.67 9.82
C ALA A 357 -13.13 -3.41 10.21
N THR A 358 -13.77 -2.24 10.27
CA THR A 358 -13.11 -0.99 10.70
C THR A 358 -12.73 -1.04 12.19
N LYS A 359 -13.60 -1.59 13.04
CA LYS A 359 -13.32 -1.78 14.48
C LYS A 359 -12.13 -2.72 14.68
N ILE A 360 -12.16 -3.89 14.04
CA ILE A 360 -11.11 -4.92 14.14
C ILE A 360 -9.78 -4.40 13.57
N GLY A 361 -9.80 -3.82 12.37
CA GLY A 361 -8.60 -3.32 11.70
C GLY A 361 -7.92 -2.16 12.47
N SER A 362 -8.70 -1.31 13.15
CA SER A 362 -8.15 -0.24 13.99
C SER A 362 -7.46 -0.80 15.24
N ALA A 363 -8.08 -1.78 15.91
CA ALA A 363 -7.49 -2.45 17.07
C ALA A 363 -6.20 -3.20 16.70
N MET A 364 -6.17 -3.88 15.55
CA MET A 364 -5.01 -4.60 15.05
C MET A 364 -3.82 -3.65 14.81
N ILE A 365 -4.05 -2.53 14.11
CA ILE A 365 -2.98 -1.56 13.83
C ILE A 365 -2.47 -0.92 15.13
N GLN A 366 -3.36 -0.62 16.08
CA GLN A 366 -2.95 -0.08 17.38
C GLN A 366 -2.04 -1.04 18.14
N ALA A 367 -2.42 -2.33 18.27
CA ALA A 367 -1.61 -3.32 18.96
C ALA A 367 -0.23 -3.55 18.29
N ILE A 368 -0.18 -3.50 16.97
CA ILE A 368 1.07 -3.61 16.21
C ILE A 368 1.95 -2.36 16.41
N MET A 369 1.35 -1.17 16.47
CA MET A 369 2.07 0.07 16.73
C MET A 369 2.63 0.14 18.16
N GLU A 370 1.90 -0.39 19.14
CA GLU A 370 2.34 -0.48 20.53
C GLU A 370 3.51 -1.46 20.69
N SER A 371 3.39 -2.68 20.15
CA SER A 371 4.47 -3.68 20.18
C SER A 371 5.75 -3.26 19.45
N SER A 372 5.63 -2.42 18.42
CA SER A 372 6.79 -1.85 17.69
C SER A 372 7.54 -0.76 18.47
N LYS A 373 6.98 -0.21 19.55
CA LYS A 373 7.66 0.76 20.42
C LYS A 373 8.53 0.11 21.50
N ASP A 374 8.22 -1.14 21.84
CA ASP A 374 8.88 -1.91 22.89
C ASP A 374 10.08 -2.74 22.37
N ALA A 375 10.43 -2.62 21.07
CA ALA A 375 11.54 -3.28 20.37
C ALA A 375 12.51 -2.27 19.74
#